data_AF-A0A9D9UZI3-F1
#
_entry.id   AF-A0A9D9UZI3-F1
#
_cell.length_a   1.000
_cell.length_b   1.000
_cell.length_c   1.000
_cell.angle_alpha   90.00
_cell.angle_beta   90.00
_cell.angle_gamma   90.00
#
_symmetry.space_group_name_H-M   'P 1'
#
loop_
_entity.id
_entity.type
_entity.pdbx_description
1 polymer ?
#
loop_
_entity_poly.entity_id
_entity_poly.type
_entity_poly.pdbx_seq_one_letter_code
_entity_poly.pdbx_strand_id
1 'polypeptide(L)'
;MAIKELKKATKTSPFDLEKDVEDFIAKGGALPEIITEEDEDHRLTLRIPKSLMAKIDVKRKQRIGKISRNLWILETLDRATKK
;
A
#
# COMPACT_ATOMS: atom_id res chain seq x y z
N MET A 1 25.79 -5.97 11.57
CA MET A 1 24.83 -7.05 11.23
C MET A 1 23.92 -7.24 12.43
N ALA A 2 22.65 -6.87 12.34
CA ALA A 2 21.70 -7.00 13.45
C ALA A 2 20.74 -8.15 13.14
N ILE A 3 20.79 -9.20 13.95
CA ILE A 3 19.92 -10.37 13.86
C ILE A 3 18.55 -9.93 14.39
N LYS A 4 17.55 -9.94 13.51
CA LYS A 4 16.15 -9.66 13.83
C LYS A 4 15.63 -10.84 14.64
N GLU A 5 15.44 -10.66 15.95
CA GLU A 5 14.89 -11.70 16.83
C GLU A 5 13.47 -12.07 16.36
N LEU A 6 13.28 -13.32 15.96
CA LEU A 6 11.98 -13.92 15.72
C LEU A 6 11.27 -14.07 17.07
N LYS A 7 10.24 -13.24 17.29
CA LYS A 7 9.35 -13.35 18.46
C LYS A 7 8.81 -14.78 18.56
N LYS A 8 9.13 -15.46 19.66
CA LYS A 8 8.59 -16.78 20.02
C LYS A 8 7.06 -16.71 19.96
N ALA A 9 6.44 -17.64 19.24
CA ALA A 9 5.00 -17.84 19.28
C ALA A 9 4.61 -18.27 20.71
N THR A 10 3.97 -17.37 21.45
CA THR A 10 3.35 -17.65 22.74
C THR A 10 2.23 -18.66 22.49
N LYS A 11 2.32 -19.83 23.11
CA LYS A 11 1.27 -20.85 23.03
C LYS A 11 0.03 -20.28 23.70
N THR A 12 -1.01 -19.99 22.93
CA THR A 12 -2.33 -19.60 23.45
C THR A 12 -2.86 -20.71 24.33
N SER A 13 -3.36 -20.36 25.52
CA SER A 13 -3.95 -21.35 26.42
C SER A 13 -5.32 -21.77 25.87
N PRO A 14 -5.77 -23.03 26.11
CA PRO A 14 -7.08 -23.49 25.63
C PRO A 14 -8.25 -22.62 26.10
N PHE A 15 -8.12 -22.02 27.29
CA PHE A 15 -9.12 -21.12 27.88
C PHE A 15 -9.25 -19.79 27.13
N ASP A 16 -8.16 -19.25 26.60
CA ASP A 16 -8.20 -18.01 25.80
C ASP A 16 -8.95 -18.26 24.48
N LEU A 17 -8.81 -19.46 23.93
CA LEU A 17 -9.48 -19.89 22.70
C LEU A 17 -10.99 -20.02 22.87
N GLU A 18 -11.45 -20.59 23.98
CA GLU A 18 -12.88 -20.72 24.28
C GLU A 18 -13.54 -19.34 24.43
N LYS A 19 -12.88 -18.42 25.12
CA LYS A 19 -13.37 -17.05 25.31
C LYS A 19 -13.43 -16.27 23.99
N ASP A 20 -12.41 -16.39 23.14
CA ASP A 20 -12.39 -15.75 21.82
C ASP A 20 -13.49 -16.29 20.90
N VAL A 21 -13.81 -17.59 21.00
CA VAL A 21 -14.90 -18.23 20.24
C VAL A 21 -16.26 -17.78 20.76
N GLU A 22 -16.47 -17.71 22.08
CA GLU A 22 -17.71 -17.18 22.67
C GLU A 22 -17.93 -15.72 22.28
N ASP A 23 -16.88 -14.89 22.34
CA ASP A 23 -16.93 -13.49 21.92
C ASP A 23 -17.19 -13.34 20.41
N PHE A 24 -16.69 -14.25 19.57
CA PHE A 24 -16.97 -14.29 18.13
C PHE A 24 -18.43 -14.69 17.83
N ILE A 25 -18.94 -15.70 18.53
CA ILE A 25 -20.33 -16.17 18.40
C ILE A 25 -21.30 -15.09 18.92
N ALA A 26 -21.00 -14.45 20.05
CA ALA A 26 -21.80 -13.38 20.64
C ALA A 26 -21.91 -12.15 19.71
N LYS A 27 -20.87 -11.89 18.90
CA LYS A 27 -20.86 -10.86 17.85
C LYS A 27 -21.58 -11.28 16.56
N GLY A 28 -22.23 -12.45 16.54
CA GLY A 28 -23.08 -12.90 15.43
C GLY A 28 -22.32 -13.22 14.15
N GLY A 29 -21.03 -13.55 14.22
CA GLY A 29 -20.22 -13.83 13.03
C GLY A 29 -19.97 -12.60 12.14
N ALA A 30 -20.06 -11.40 12.69
CA ALA A 30 -19.60 -10.20 12.00
C ALA A 30 -18.12 -10.40 11.62
N LEU A 31 -17.85 -10.40 10.32
CA LEU A 31 -16.49 -10.43 9.79
C LEU A 31 -15.70 -9.30 10.44
N PRO A 32 -14.43 -9.50 10.82
CA PRO A 32 -13.61 -8.41 11.31
C PRO A 32 -13.72 -7.28 10.28
N GLU A 33 -14.00 -6.06 10.75
CA GLU A 33 -13.92 -4.87 9.91
C GLU A 33 -12.51 -4.87 9.33
N ILE A 34 -12.40 -5.33 8.08
CA ILE A 34 -11.20 -5.12 7.29
C ILE A 34 -11.18 -3.61 7.18
N ILE A 35 -10.35 -2.96 7.98
CA ILE A 35 -10.04 -1.55 7.87
C ILE A 35 -9.45 -1.37 6.47
N THR A 36 -10.32 -1.16 5.48
CA THR A 36 -9.97 -0.77 4.11
C THR A 36 -9.79 0.74 4.08
N GLU A 37 -8.98 1.29 5.00
CA GLU A 37 -8.75 2.75 5.05
C GLU A 37 -7.60 3.21 4.13
N GLU A 38 -6.98 2.34 3.31
CA GLU A 38 -5.75 2.74 2.60
C GLU A 38 -5.70 2.54 1.08
N ASP A 39 -6.81 2.24 0.39
CA ASP A 39 -6.80 2.03 -1.08
C ASP A 39 -7.84 2.88 -1.85
N GLU A 40 -8.18 4.07 -1.37
CA GLU A 40 -8.96 5.00 -2.19
C GLU A 40 -8.05 5.83 -3.11
N ASP A 41 -8.03 5.45 -4.39
CA ASP A 41 -7.36 6.18 -5.46
C ASP A 41 -7.86 7.63 -5.55
N HIS A 42 -6.99 8.60 -5.27
CA HIS A 42 -7.32 10.01 -5.41
C HIS A 42 -7.04 10.53 -6.83
N ARG A 43 -8.10 10.93 -7.54
CA ARG A 43 -7.97 11.53 -8.87
C ARG A 43 -7.61 13.01 -8.78
N LEU A 44 -6.46 13.37 -9.33
CA LEU A 44 -5.99 14.76 -9.43
C LEU A 44 -5.84 15.23 -10.88
N THR A 45 -5.95 16.54 -11.10
CA THR A 45 -5.68 17.19 -12.39
C THR A 45 -4.60 18.25 -12.22
N LEU A 46 -3.49 18.13 -12.97
CA LEU A 46 -2.37 19.07 -12.89
C LEU A 46 -2.32 19.99 -14.12
N ARG A 47 -2.00 21.26 -13.91
CA ARG A 47 -1.63 22.20 -14.97
C ARG A 47 -0.13 22.20 -15.14
N ILE A 48 0.35 21.71 -16.28
CA ILE A 48 1.78 21.56 -16.57
C ILE A 48 2.09 22.21 -17.92
N PRO A 49 3.21 22.94 -18.07
CA PRO A 49 3.62 23.48 -19.36
C PRO A 49 3.76 22.40 -20.44
N LYS A 50 3.29 22.69 -21.66
CA LYS A 50 3.37 21.76 -22.80
C LYS A 50 4.80 21.27 -23.07
N SER A 51 5.78 22.16 -22.91
CA SER A 51 7.20 21.84 -23.06
C SER A 51 7.69 20.78 -22.06
N LEU A 52 7.19 20.81 -20.82
CA LEU A 52 7.55 19.81 -19.81
C LEU A 52 6.86 18.47 -20.10
N MET A 53 5.59 18.49 -20.53
CA MET A 53 4.87 17.28 -20.92
C MET A 53 5.57 16.55 -22.07
N ALA A 54 6.07 17.30 -23.07
CA ALA A 54 6.84 16.73 -24.17
C ALA A 54 8.13 16.05 -23.68
N LYS A 55 8.86 16.67 -22.75
CA LYS A 55 10.06 16.07 -22.13
C LYS A 55 9.73 14.78 -21.38
N ILE A 56 8.60 14.75 -20.65
CA ILE A 56 8.13 13.55 -19.95
C ILE A 56 7.86 12.42 -20.96
N ASP A 57 7.15 12.70 -22.05
CA ASP A 57 6.82 11.68 -23.05
C ASP A 57 8.06 11.11 -23.76
N VAL A 58 9.08 11.93 -24.03
CA VAL A 58 10.36 11.46 -24.58
C VAL A 58 11.06 10.52 -23.59
N LYS A 59 11.23 10.95 -22.33
CA LYS A 59 11.88 10.14 -21.29
C LYS A 59 11.12 8.84 -20.99
N ARG A 60 9.79 8.88 -21.05
CA ARG A 60 8.91 7.73 -20.85
C ARG A 60 9.11 6.68 -21.94
N LYS A 61 9.20 7.10 -23.22
CA LYS A 61 9.40 6.22 -24.37
C LYS A 61 10.79 5.56 -24.43
N GLN A 62 11.79 6.17 -23.78
CA GLN A 62 13.14 5.61 -23.71
C GLN A 62 13.25 4.41 -22.76
N ARG A 63 12.26 4.18 -21.88
CA ARG A 63 12.28 3.05 -20.97
C ARG A 63 11.86 1.75 -21.66
N ILE A 64 12.38 0.64 -21.16
CA ILE A 64 11.97 -0.70 -21.59
C ILE A 64 10.56 -0.96 -21.06
N GLY A 65 9.64 -1.28 -21.96
CA GLY A 65 8.23 -1.53 -21.64
C GLY A 65 7.31 -0.33 -21.83
N LYS A 66 6.00 -0.59 -21.86
CA LYS A 66 4.96 0.44 -21.99
C LYS A 66 4.48 0.87 -20.61
N ILE A 67 4.99 2.01 -20.14
CA ILE A 67 4.55 2.62 -18.87
C ILE A 67 3.62 3.81 -19.12
N SER A 68 2.64 4.00 -18.24
CA SER A 68 1.71 5.14 -18.32
C SER A 68 2.43 6.45 -17.91
N ARG A 69 1.89 7.60 -18.33
CA ARG A 69 2.42 8.90 -17.90
C ARG A 69 2.28 9.08 -16.39
N ASN A 70 1.14 8.68 -15.83
CA ASN A 70 0.85 8.80 -14.40
C ASN A 70 1.88 8.01 -13.58
N LEU A 71 2.14 6.76 -13.96
CA LEU A 71 3.13 5.93 -13.28
C LEU A 71 4.52 6.56 -13.33
N TRP A 72 4.95 7.05 -14.50
CA TRP A 72 6.24 7.71 -14.64
C TRP A 72 6.37 8.96 -13.76
N ILE A 73 5.31 9.77 -13.67
CA ILE A 73 5.26 10.96 -12.82
C ILE A 73 5.33 10.55 -11.34
N LEU A 74 4.53 9.58 -10.91
CA LEU A 74 4.51 9.10 -9.53
C LEU A 74 5.86 8.55 -9.08
N GLU A 75 6.50 7.70 -9.90
CA GLU A 75 7.85 7.20 -9.61
C GLU A 75 8.88 8.34 -9.48
N THR A 76 8.76 9.36 -10.34
CA THR A 76 9.69 10.50 -10.31
C THR A 76 9.49 11.33 -9.05
N LEU A 77 8.24 11.51 -8.61
CA LEU A 77 7.92 12.19 -7.35
C LEU A 77 8.44 11.39 -6.15
N ASP A 78 8.17 10.08 -6.10
CA ASP A 78 8.65 9.20 -5.03
C ASP A 78 10.18 9.23 -4.89
N ARG A 79 10.90 9.22 -6.02
CA ARG A 79 12.37 9.39 -6.02
C ARG A 79 12.83 10.76 -5.54
N ALA A 80 12.07 11.81 -5.80
CA ALA A 80 12.41 13.17 -5.40
C ALA A 80 12.09 13.44 -3.92
N THR A 81 11.15 12.71 -3.32
CA THR A 81 10.71 12.86 -1.93
C THR A 81 11.41 11.92 -0.95
N LYS A 82 11.96 10.79 -1.44
CA LYS A 82 12.84 9.93 -0.65
C LYS A 82 14.13 10.68 -0.29
N LYS A 83 14.25 11.04 0.98
CA LYS A 83 15.49 11.54 1.62
C LYS A 83 16.50 10.42 1.81
#